data_AF-A0A653KYA3-F1
#
_entry.id   AF-A0A653KYA3-F1
#
_cell.length_a   1.000
_cell.length_b   1.000
_cell.length_c   1.000
_cell.angle_alpha   90.00
_cell.angle_beta   90.00
_cell.angle_gamma   90.00
#
_symmetry.space_group_name_H-M   'P 1'
#
loop_
_entity.id
_entity.type
_entity.pdbx_description
1 polymer ?
#
loop_
_entity_poly.entity_id
_entity_poly.type
_entity_poly.pdbx_seq_one_letter_code
_entity_poly.pdbx_strand_id
1 'polypeptide(L)'
;MTMTATSEGSQHRFRAEVTETAGWVPGDYWYTLRAVDAATSEMVEVDCGQVTITPDLINAPAGFNGRTPNQIALDDINAVLAARAGMDQDRYAINTNIGNRELWRTSIPDLLKLRDHYVRLVKREQDLACGRNPFGNTVRVRLR
;
A
#
# COMPACT_ATOMS: atom_id res chain seq x y z
N MET A 1 8.81 -18.81 -4.05
CA MET A 1 7.92 -19.51 -3.10
C MET A 1 6.79 -20.13 -3.91
N THR A 2 6.41 -21.37 -3.64
CA THR A 2 5.36 -22.10 -4.37
C THR A 2 4.47 -22.81 -3.37
N MET A 3 3.16 -22.67 -3.52
CA MET A 3 2.17 -23.33 -2.67
C MET A 3 1.22 -24.15 -3.53
N THR A 4 0.85 -25.32 -3.04
CA THR A 4 -0.18 -26.16 -3.67
C THR A 4 -1.46 -26.03 -2.85
N ALA A 5 -2.60 -25.86 -3.52
CA ALA A 5 -3.87 -25.84 -2.84
C ALA A 5 -4.36 -27.24 -2.48
N THR A 6 -5.06 -27.34 -1.36
CA THR A 6 -5.84 -28.51 -0.98
C THR A 6 -7.25 -28.38 -1.54
N SER A 7 -7.80 -29.44 -2.13
CA SER A 7 -9.19 -29.45 -2.60
C SER A 7 -10.17 -29.47 -1.42
N GLU A 8 -11.16 -28.59 -1.46
CA GLU A 8 -12.30 -28.55 -0.54
C GLU A 8 -13.59 -28.54 -1.36
N GLY A 9 -14.06 -29.73 -1.74
CA GLY A 9 -15.21 -29.89 -2.64
C GLY A 9 -14.90 -29.29 -4.02
N SER A 10 -15.68 -28.28 -4.42
CA SER A 10 -15.49 -27.53 -5.66
C SER A 10 -14.55 -26.32 -5.52
N GLN A 11 -13.92 -26.14 -4.36
CA GLN A 11 -13.00 -25.04 -4.07
C GLN A 11 -11.58 -25.55 -3.81
N HIS A 12 -10.62 -24.65 -3.89
CA HIS A 12 -9.22 -24.91 -3.59
C HIS A 12 -8.74 -23.94 -2.52
N ARG A 13 -8.22 -24.47 -1.41
CA ARG A 13 -7.69 -23.68 -0.29
C ARG A 13 -6.17 -23.66 -0.32
N PHE A 14 -5.61 -22.46 -0.29
CA PHE A 14 -4.20 -22.22 -0.06
C PHE A 14 -3.97 -21.91 1.42
N ARG A 15 -3.00 -22.58 2.05
CA ARG A 15 -2.63 -22.36 3.45
C ARG A 15 -1.12 -22.57 3.59
N ALA A 16 -0.45 -21.62 4.22
CA ALA A 16 0.91 -21.76 4.71
C ALA A 16 0.86 -21.75 6.25
N GLU A 17 1.67 -22.59 6.89
CA GLU A 17 1.75 -22.63 8.34
C GLU A 17 2.60 -21.47 8.88
N VAL A 18 2.38 -21.12 10.16
CA VAL A 18 3.07 -19.99 10.80
C VAL A 18 4.60 -20.15 10.74
N THR A 19 5.09 -21.39 10.88
CA THR A 19 6.52 -21.73 10.79
C THR A 19 7.10 -21.50 9.39
N GLU A 20 6.30 -21.67 8.34
CA GLU A 20 6.70 -21.40 6.97
C GLU A 20 6.70 -19.89 6.71
N THR A 21 5.62 -19.20 7.10
CA THR A 21 5.49 -17.74 6.90
C THR A 21 6.49 -16.94 7.70
N ALA A 22 6.95 -17.44 8.85
CA ALA A 22 7.98 -16.79 9.66
C ALA A 22 9.34 -16.71 8.95
N GLY A 23 9.60 -17.60 7.99
CA GLY A 23 10.81 -17.58 7.16
C GLY A 23 10.70 -16.66 5.93
N TRP A 24 9.55 -16.05 5.68
CA TRP A 24 9.38 -15.19 4.52
C TRP A 24 10.03 -13.83 4.75
N VAL A 25 10.84 -13.41 3.79
CA VAL A 25 11.46 -12.09 3.82
C VAL A 25 10.37 -11.05 3.55
N PRO A 26 10.27 -9.98 4.37
CA PRO A 26 9.33 -8.91 4.12
C PRO A 26 9.64 -8.19 2.80
N GLY A 27 8.59 -7.84 2.05
CA GLY A 27 8.73 -7.16 0.76
C GLY A 27 7.51 -7.31 -0.15
N ASP A 28 7.60 -6.70 -1.33
CA ASP A 28 6.59 -6.78 -2.38
C ASP A 28 6.97 -7.86 -3.39
N TYR A 29 6.01 -8.75 -3.65
CA TYR A 29 6.20 -9.90 -4.53
C TYR A 29 5.09 -9.94 -5.58
N TRP A 30 5.44 -10.46 -6.77
CA TRP A 30 4.45 -10.83 -7.78
C TRP A 30 4.05 -12.29 -7.61
N TYR A 31 2.77 -12.59 -7.75
CA TYR A 31 2.25 -13.95 -7.78
C TYR A 31 1.51 -14.24 -9.09
N THR A 32 1.54 -15.51 -9.48
CA THR A 32 0.68 -16.10 -10.52
C THR A 32 0.04 -17.33 -9.91
N LEU A 33 -1.27 -17.44 -10.09
CA LEU A 33 -2.08 -18.57 -9.68
C LEU A 33 -2.40 -19.39 -10.93
N ARG A 34 -2.10 -20.68 -10.89
CA ARG A 34 -2.29 -21.57 -12.04
C ARG A 34 -3.06 -22.81 -11.63
N ALA A 35 -4.02 -23.20 -12.46
CA ALA A 35 -4.72 -24.48 -12.36
C ALA A 35 -4.08 -25.45 -13.35
N VAL A 36 -3.90 -26.70 -12.91
CA VAL A 36 -3.35 -27.78 -13.74
C VAL A 36 -4.38 -28.89 -13.78
N ASP A 37 -4.76 -29.30 -14.99
CA ASP A 37 -5.59 -30.49 -15.20
C ASP A 37 -4.74 -31.74 -14.95
N ALA A 38 -5.15 -32.57 -14.00
CA ALA A 38 -4.38 -33.75 -13.60
C ALA A 38 -4.36 -34.85 -14.67
N ALA A 39 -5.34 -34.90 -15.57
CA ALA A 39 -5.45 -35.92 -16.61
C ALA A 39 -4.68 -35.51 -17.89
N THR A 40 -4.72 -34.23 -18.26
CA THR A 40 -4.08 -33.73 -19.50
C THR A 40 -2.74 -33.03 -19.26
N SER A 41 -2.41 -32.69 -18.00
CA SER A 41 -1.28 -31.82 -17.63
C SER A 41 -1.36 -30.41 -18.24
N GLU A 42 -2.52 -30.01 -18.74
CA GLU A 42 -2.75 -28.67 -19.26
C GLU A 42 -2.76 -27.65 -18.12
N MET A 43 -2.12 -26.50 -18.32
CA MET A 43 -1.99 -25.44 -17.33
C MET A 43 -2.66 -24.16 -17.81
N VAL A 44 -3.50 -23.58 -16.96
CA VAL A 44 -4.19 -22.31 -17.21
C VAL A 44 -3.85 -21.33 -16.09
N GLU A 45 -3.51 -20.08 -16.44
CA GLU A 45 -3.39 -18.99 -15.47
C GLU A 45 -4.78 -18.52 -15.04
N VAL A 46 -5.03 -18.54 -13.73
CA VAL A 46 -6.31 -18.19 -13.13
C VAL A 46 -6.30 -16.75 -12.65
N ASP A 47 -5.18 -16.31 -12.06
CA ASP A 47 -5.04 -14.97 -11.49
C ASP A 47 -3.57 -14.57 -11.42
N CYS A 48 -3.29 -13.27 -11.39
CA CYS A 48 -1.96 -12.75 -11.15
C CYS A 48 -2.04 -11.37 -10.49
N GLY A 49 -1.02 -11.03 -9.70
CA GLY A 49 -1.04 -9.78 -8.97
C GLY A 49 0.17 -9.58 -8.08
N GLN A 50 0.04 -8.60 -7.17
CA GLN A 50 1.05 -8.29 -6.17
C GLN A 50 0.58 -8.70 -4.78
N VAL A 51 1.51 -9.15 -3.96
CA VAL A 51 1.31 -9.44 -2.55
C VAL A 51 2.45 -8.84 -1.75
N THR A 52 2.11 -8.18 -0.65
CA THR A 52 3.09 -7.62 0.28
C THR A 52 3.19 -8.51 1.50
N ILE A 53 4.41 -8.96 1.81
CA ILE A 53 4.72 -9.68 3.05
C ILE A 53 5.18 -8.63 4.05
N THR A 54 4.38 -8.40 5.08
CA THR A 54 4.71 -7.44 6.13
C THR A 54 5.72 -8.03 7.11
N PRO A 55 6.64 -7.21 7.66
CA PRO A 55 7.53 -7.68 8.71
C PRO A 55 6.74 -8.10 9.95
N ASP A 56 7.26 -9.12 10.63
CA ASP A 56 6.81 -9.45 11.96
C ASP A 56 7.17 -8.30 12.91
N LEU A 57 6.15 -7.64 13.46
CA LEU A 57 6.33 -6.49 14.35
C LEU A 57 7.02 -6.87 15.67
N ILE A 58 6.94 -8.12 16.11
CA ILE A 58 7.64 -8.60 17.31
C ILE A 58 9.15 -8.66 17.05
N ASN A 59 9.54 -9.03 15.84
CA ASN A 59 10.93 -9.20 15.42
C ASN A 59 11.44 -8.02 14.57
N ALA A 60 10.67 -6.93 14.48
CA ALA A 60 11.05 -5.78 13.69
C ALA A 60 12.34 -5.13 14.25
N PRO A 61 13.30 -4.75 13.39
CA PRO A 61 14.55 -4.15 13.86
C PRO A 61 14.28 -2.81 14.56
N ALA A 62 15.17 -2.44 15.49
CA ALA A 62 15.09 -1.15 16.15
C ALA A 62 15.11 -0.01 15.12
N GLY A 63 14.13 0.90 15.22
CA GLY A 63 13.93 1.98 14.25
C GLY A 63 13.06 1.63 13.05
N PHE A 64 12.40 0.46 13.03
CA PHE A 64 11.42 0.12 12.00
C PHE A 64 10.32 1.19 11.90
N ASN A 65 10.15 1.74 10.70
CA ASN A 65 9.10 2.69 10.39
C ASN A 65 7.93 1.97 9.73
N GLY A 66 6.88 1.70 10.51
CA GLY A 66 5.66 1.03 10.02
C GLY A 66 4.69 1.93 9.24
N ARG A 67 5.06 3.18 8.92
CA ARG A 67 4.21 4.08 8.14
C ARG A 67 4.06 3.58 6.71
N THR A 68 2.83 3.60 6.21
CA THR A 68 2.56 3.29 4.80
C THR A 68 3.08 4.40 3.89
N PRO A 69 3.30 4.15 2.58
CA PRO A 69 3.67 5.20 1.64
C PRO A 69 2.70 6.39 1.64
N ASN A 70 1.39 6.12 1.82
CA ASN A 70 0.37 7.17 1.92
C ASN A 70 0.49 8.00 3.21
N GLN A 71 0.89 7.37 4.32
CA GLN A 71 1.13 8.07 5.58
C GLN A 71 2.37 8.94 5.52
N ILE A 72 3.45 8.47 4.86
CA ILE A 72 4.65 9.29 4.60
C ILE A 72 4.28 10.51 3.73
N ALA A 73 3.55 10.30 2.64
CA ALA A 73 3.13 11.41 1.77
C ALA A 73 2.26 12.43 2.51
N LEU A 74 1.35 11.99 3.39
CA LEU A 74 0.55 12.88 4.22
C LEU A 74 1.42 13.71 5.18
N ASP A 75 2.38 13.06 5.84
CA ASP A 75 3.32 13.73 6.75
C ASP A 75 4.13 14.80 6.02
N ASP A 76 4.63 14.49 4.82
CA ASP A 76 5.39 15.42 3.98
C ASP A 76 4.53 16.62 3.54
N ILE A 77 3.28 16.39 3.13
CA ILE A 77 2.34 17.46 2.77
C ILE A 77 2.06 18.37 3.99
N ASN A 78 1.83 17.78 5.16
CA ASN A 78 1.60 18.53 6.38
C ASN A 78 2.84 19.34 6.79
N ALA A 79 4.04 18.78 6.61
CA ALA A 79 5.29 19.49 6.85
C ALA A 79 5.45 20.70 5.93
N VAL A 80 5.11 20.56 4.63
CA VAL A 80 5.13 21.69 3.68
C VAL A 80 4.11 22.76 4.06
N LEU A 81 2.89 22.37 4.44
CA LEU A 81 1.85 23.32 4.89
C LEU A 81 2.29 24.07 6.15
N ALA A 82 2.87 23.37 7.13
CA ALA A 82 3.37 23.98 8.37
C ALA A 82 4.53 24.95 8.11
N ALA A 83 5.48 24.57 7.24
CA ALA A 83 6.59 25.44 6.87
C ALA A 83 6.10 26.71 6.14
N ARG A 84 5.05 26.60 5.32
CA ARG A 84 4.48 27.74 4.59
C ARG A 84 3.55 28.59 5.43
N ALA A 85 2.92 28.06 6.48
CA ALA A 85 2.13 28.87 7.40
C ALA A 85 2.96 30.01 8.05
N GLY A 86 4.29 29.84 8.14
CA GLY A 86 5.23 30.89 8.57
C GLY A 86 5.87 31.71 7.44
N MET A 87 5.57 31.44 6.16
CA MET A 87 6.19 32.09 4.99
C MET A 87 5.13 32.58 4.00
N ASP A 88 4.93 33.90 3.95
CA ASP A 88 3.79 34.53 3.28
C ASP A 88 4.00 34.81 1.78
N GLN A 89 4.69 33.92 1.04
CA GLN A 89 4.96 34.14 -0.40
C GLN A 89 4.80 32.89 -1.28
N ASP A 90 3.82 32.94 -2.17
CA ASP A 90 3.55 31.93 -3.21
C ASP A 90 4.49 32.02 -4.42
N ARG A 91 5.15 33.17 -4.62
CA ARG A 91 6.04 33.44 -5.77
C ARG A 91 7.27 34.21 -5.32
N TYR A 92 8.45 33.71 -5.71
CA TYR A 92 9.72 34.38 -5.46
C TYR A 92 10.51 34.48 -6.77
N ALA A 93 10.85 35.71 -7.17
CA ALA A 93 11.80 35.94 -8.25
C ALA A 93 13.19 36.13 -7.62
N ILE A 94 14.14 35.27 -7.95
CA ILE A 94 15.52 35.38 -7.48
C ILE A 94 16.32 36.08 -8.57
N ASN A 95 16.77 37.29 -8.28
CA ASN A 95 17.68 38.03 -9.15
C ASN A 95 19.12 37.79 -8.66
N THR A 96 19.98 37.24 -9.51
CA THR A 96 21.40 37.01 -9.21
C THR A 96 22.27 37.74 -10.23
N ASN A 97 23.54 37.99 -9.88
CA ASN A 97 24.52 38.59 -10.80
C ASN A 97 24.75 37.78 -12.11
N ILE A 98 24.15 36.59 -12.25
CA ILE A 98 24.27 35.69 -13.42
C ILE A 98 22.90 35.51 -14.13
N GLY A 99 21.83 36.20 -13.70
CA GLY A 99 20.51 36.20 -14.37
C GLY A 99 19.32 36.02 -13.43
N ASN A 100 18.11 36.04 -14.01
CA ASN A 100 16.84 35.82 -13.30
C ASN A 100 16.47 34.34 -13.23
N ARG A 101 16.11 33.84 -12.04
CA ARG A 101 15.49 32.52 -11.84
C ARG A 101 14.09 32.70 -11.26
N GLU A 102 13.12 32.00 -11.83
CA GLU A 102 11.75 31.95 -11.32
C GLU A 102 11.50 30.58 -10.68
N LEU A 103 11.03 30.57 -9.42
CA LEU A 103 10.58 29.37 -8.73
C LEU A 103 9.06 29.43 -8.56
N TRP A 104 8.37 28.44 -9.11
CA TRP A 104 6.93 28.26 -8.95
C TRP A 104 6.68 27.14 -7.94
N ARG A 105 5.88 27.42 -6.91
CA ARG A 105 5.52 26.43 -5.88
C ARG A 105 4.10 25.93 -6.13
N THR A 106 3.80 24.68 -5.74
CA THR A 106 2.41 24.16 -5.71
C THR A 106 1.54 25.10 -4.89
N SER A 107 0.36 25.47 -5.41
CA SER A 107 -0.54 26.39 -4.73
C SER A 107 -1.04 25.81 -3.39
N ILE A 108 -1.32 26.67 -2.40
CA ILE A 108 -1.93 26.24 -1.13
C ILE A 108 -3.25 25.46 -1.35
N PRO A 109 -4.17 25.92 -2.23
CA PRO A 109 -5.39 25.17 -2.52
C PRO A 109 -5.15 23.74 -3.03
N ASP A 110 -4.13 23.53 -3.86
CA ASP A 110 -3.82 22.18 -4.37
C ASP A 110 -3.15 21.31 -3.30
N LEU A 111 -2.32 21.89 -2.42
CA LEU A 111 -1.80 21.19 -1.26
C LEU A 111 -2.91 20.73 -0.30
N LEU A 112 -3.93 21.56 -0.08
CA LEU A 112 -5.09 21.18 0.74
C LEU A 112 -5.89 20.02 0.10
N LYS A 113 -6.09 20.05 -1.22
CA LYS A 113 -6.73 18.92 -1.95
C LYS A 113 -5.93 17.63 -1.82
N LEU A 114 -4.60 17.70 -1.97
CA LEU A 114 -3.71 16.55 -1.80
C LEU A 114 -3.79 16.02 -0.36
N ARG A 115 -3.72 16.90 0.64
CA ARG A 115 -3.87 16.51 2.05
C ARG A 115 -5.18 15.76 2.27
N ASP A 116 -6.31 16.32 1.84
CA ASP A 116 -7.62 15.71 2.05
C ASP A 116 -7.75 14.36 1.31
N HIS A 117 -7.11 14.21 0.16
CA HIS A 117 -7.01 12.94 -0.55
C HIS A 117 -6.21 11.89 0.25
N TYR A 118 -5.01 12.23 0.70
CA TYR A 118 -4.16 11.31 1.46
C TYR A 118 -4.73 10.96 2.83
N VAL A 119 -5.43 11.89 3.51
CA VAL A 119 -6.17 11.59 4.74
C VAL A 119 -7.20 10.47 4.53
N ARG A 120 -7.92 10.49 3.40
CA ARG A 120 -8.89 9.42 3.07
C ARG A 120 -8.20 8.09 2.78
N LEU A 121 -7.07 8.11 2.08
CA LEU A 121 -6.30 6.90 1.79
C LEU A 121 -5.73 6.26 3.06
N VAL A 122 -5.07 7.04 3.91
CA VAL A 122 -4.52 6.56 5.18
C VAL A 122 -5.62 6.01 6.10
N LYS A 123 -6.77 6.69 6.18
CA LYS A 123 -7.91 6.18 6.96
C LYS A 123 -8.39 4.83 6.42
N ARG A 124 -8.50 4.68 5.10
CA ARG A 124 -8.89 3.40 4.47
C ARG A 124 -7.89 2.29 4.76
N GLU A 125 -6.60 2.58 4.72
CA GLU A 125 -5.54 1.62 5.08
C GLU A 125 -5.63 1.18 6.53
N GLN A 126 -5.85 2.13 7.46
CA GLN A 126 -6.02 1.84 8.88
C GLN A 126 -7.27 1.00 9.15
N ASP A 127 -8.39 1.33 8.50
CA ASP A 127 -9.63 0.56 8.61
C ASP A 127 -9.44 -0.90 8.11
N LEU A 128 -8.74 -1.07 6.98
CA LEU A 128 -8.39 -2.40 6.45
C LEU A 128 -7.43 -3.17 7.37
N ALA A 129 -6.39 -2.51 7.89
CA ALA A 129 -5.40 -3.12 8.78
C ALA A 129 -6.01 -3.58 10.11
N CYS A 130 -6.98 -2.83 10.65
CA CYS A 130 -7.70 -3.20 11.86
C CYS A 130 -8.86 -4.19 11.62
N GLY A 131 -9.01 -4.72 10.40
CA GLY A 131 -10.12 -5.63 10.05
C GLY A 131 -11.50 -4.97 10.11
N ARG A 132 -11.57 -3.63 10.15
CA ARG A 132 -12.82 -2.87 10.11
C ARG A 132 -13.29 -2.78 8.67
N ASN A 133 -13.94 -3.83 8.21
CA ASN A 133 -14.69 -3.78 6.96
C ASN A 133 -15.90 -2.83 7.15
N PRO A 134 -16.16 -1.88 6.23
CA PRO A 134 -17.35 -1.01 6.29
C PRO A 134 -18.69 -1.79 6.28
N PHE A 135 -18.67 -3.09 5.93
CA PHE A 135 -19.81 -4.00 5.99
C PHE A 135 -19.79 -4.94 7.21
N GLY A 136 -18.91 -4.71 8.21
CA GLY A 136 -18.70 -5.59 9.35
C GLY A 136 -17.99 -6.91 9.00
N ASN A 137 -17.95 -7.85 9.96
CA ASN A 137 -17.48 -9.23 9.75
C ASN A 137 -18.46 -10.03 8.87
N THR A 138 -18.69 -9.60 7.63
CA THR A 138 -19.60 -10.27 6.70
C THR A 138 -18.82 -11.00 5.62
N VAL A 139 -19.18 -12.28 5.44
CA VAL A 139 -18.71 -13.12 4.34
C VAL A 139 -19.42 -12.67 3.06
N ARG A 140 -18.65 -12.35 2.02
CA ARG A 140 -19.20 -12.08 0.68
C ARG A 140 -19.81 -13.37 0.13
N VAL A 141 -21.14 -13.46 0.12
CA VAL A 141 -21.88 -14.48 -0.62
C VAL A 141 -22.17 -13.95 -2.02
N ARG A 142 -21.64 -14.60 -3.06
CA ARG A 142 -22.12 -14.42 -4.44
C ARG A 142 -23.19 -15.48 -4.69
N LEU A 143 -24.45 -15.07 -4.72
CA LEU A 143 -25.50 -15.89 -5.30
C LEU A 143 -25.35 -15.83 -6.83
N ARG A 144 -25.32 -17.01 -7.46
CA ARG A 144 -25.40 -17.17 -8.91
C ARG A 144 -26.82 -16.91 -9.39
#